data_AF-A0A659UUL7-F1
#
_entry.id   AF-A0A659UUL7-F1
#
_cell.length_a   1.000
_cell.length_b   1.000
_cell.length_c   1.000
_cell.angle_alpha   90.00
_cell.angle_beta   90.00
_cell.angle_gamma   90.00
#
_symmetry.space_group_name_H-M   'P 1'
#
loop_
_entity.id
_entity.type
_entity.pdbx_description
1 polymer ?
#
loop_
_entity_poly.entity_id
_entity_poly.type
_entity_poly.pdbx_seq_one_letter_code
_entity_poly.pdbx_strand_id
1 'polypeptide(L)' 'MGGAEKQFGAATLDVVRLDGAEKHFGAVRALGGVDFHVGPGECVGLVGHNGAGKSTLMHMVA' A
#
# COMPACT_ATOMS: atom_id res chain seq x y z
N MET A 1 6.34 -26.49 -0.40
CA MET A 1 7.33 -25.56 0.20
C MET A 1 7.12 -24.21 -0.47
N GLY A 2 6.39 -23.24 0.04
CA GLY A 2 5.88 -22.93 1.37
C GLY A 2 5.74 -21.40 1.36
N GLY A 3 4.66 -20.90 0.75
CA GLY A 3 4.37 -19.47 0.68
C GLY A 3 3.42 -19.13 1.81
N ALA A 4 3.95 -18.43 2.82
CA ALA A 4 3.29 -18.13 4.07
C ALA A 4 1.84 -17.65 3.88
N GLU A 5 0.97 -18.31 4.63
CA GLU A 5 -0.45 -18.01 4.77
C GLU A 5 -0.60 -16.51 5.09
N LYS A 6 -1.27 -15.73 4.23
CA LYS A 6 -1.69 -14.37 4.57
C LYS A 6 -2.82 -14.46 5.58
N GLN A 7 -2.44 -14.73 6.82
CA GLN A 7 -3.32 -14.67 7.96
C GLN A 7 -3.37 -13.22 8.42
N PHE A 8 -4.32 -12.46 7.88
CA PHE A 8 -4.71 -11.16 8.44
C PHE A 8 -5.41 -11.45 9.78
N GLY A 9 -4.62 -11.53 10.85
CA GLY A 9 -5.08 -11.90 12.18
C GLY A 9 -6.26 -11.04 12.65
N ALA A 10 -7.29 -11.76 13.13
CA ALA A 10 -8.35 -11.30 14.02
C ALA A 10 -9.05 -9.97 13.68
N ALA A 11 -9.84 -9.92 12.59
CA ALA A 11 -10.77 -8.83 12.28
C ALA A 11 -10.29 -7.44 12.74
N THR A 12 -9.04 -7.11 12.41
CA THR A 12 -8.43 -5.84 12.77
C THR A 12 -9.01 -4.83 11.79
N LEU A 13 -9.78 -3.87 12.28
CA LEU A 13 -10.42 -2.85 11.45
C LEU A 13 -9.34 -1.98 10.80
N ASP A 14 -8.84 -2.37 9.64
CA ASP A 14 -7.97 -1.53 8.83
C ASP A 14 -8.72 -0.22 8.54
N VAL A 15 -8.14 0.91 8.93
CA VAL A 15 -8.67 2.24 8.59
C VAL A 15 -8.34 2.56 7.12
N VAL A 16 -7.21 2.04 6.64
CA VAL A 16 -6.81 2.08 5.23
C VAL A 16 -6.39 0.69 4.82
N ARG A 17 -6.87 0.22 3.65
CA ARG A 17 -6.44 -1.03 3.04
C ARG A 17 -6.36 -0.88 1.52
N LEU A 18 -5.23 -1.25 0.97
CA LEU A 18 -4.93 -1.35 -0.45
C LEU A 18 -4.38 -2.75 -0.70
N ASP A 19 -5.04 -3.52 -1.57
CA ASP A 19 -4.57 -4.82 -2.03
C ASP A 19 -4.19 -4.71 -3.51
N GLY A 20 -2.92 -4.94 -3.85
CA GLY A 20 -2.41 -4.91 -5.22
C GLY A 20 -2.55 -3.57 -5.94
N ALA A 21 -2.37 -2.43 -5.27
CA ALA A 21 -2.57 -1.11 -5.88
C ALA A 21 -1.61 -0.83 -7.04
N GLU A 22 -2.18 -0.56 -8.21
CA GLU A 22 -1.46 -0.17 -9.43
C GLU A 22 -1.88 1.21 -9.91
N LYS A 23 -0.92 1.99 -10.41
CA LYS A 23 -1.19 3.30 -11.02
C LYS A 23 -0.29 3.54 -12.20
N HIS A 24 -0.89 4.04 -13.28
CA HIS A 24 -0.18 4.52 -14.45
C HIS A 24 -0.58 5.96 -14.77
N PHE A 25 0.38 6.72 -15.26
CA PHE A 25 0.19 8.03 -15.87
C PHE A 25 0.73 7.94 -17.30
N GLY A 26 -0.16 7.65 -18.25
CA GLY A 26 0.23 7.32 -19.62
C GLY A 26 1.18 6.12 -19.64
N ALA A 27 2.36 6.28 -20.22
CA ALA A 27 3.38 5.23 -20.30
C ALA A 27 4.12 4.98 -18.96
N VAL A 28 3.99 5.86 -17.97
CA VAL A 28 4.72 5.76 -16.70
C VAL A 28 3.92 4.91 -15.72
N ARG A 29 4.49 3.79 -15.28
CA ARG A 29 3.98 3.00 -14.14
C ARG A 29 4.46 3.64 -12.84
N ALA A 30 3.57 4.31 -12.13
CA ALA A 30 3.86 4.95 -10.85
C ALA A 30 3.76 3.99 -9.65
N LEU A 31 2.88 2.99 -9.71
CA LEU A 31 2.79 1.90 -8.74
C LEU A 31 2.58 0.57 -9.46
N GLY A 32 3.21 -0.50 -8.96
CA GLY A 32 3.28 -1.81 -9.62
C GLY A 32 2.71 -2.97 -8.82
N GLY A 33 1.62 -2.76 -8.08
CA GLY A 33 0.95 -3.80 -7.30
C GLY A 33 1.37 -3.76 -5.84
N VAL A 34 1.04 -2.66 -5.15
CA VAL A 34 1.42 -2.42 -3.75
C VAL A 34 0.32 -2.87 -2.81
N ASP A 35 0.66 -3.76 -1.88
CA ASP A 35 -0.17 -4.07 -0.71
C ASP A 35 0.18 -3.10 0.42
N PHE A 36 -0.80 -2.40 0.98
CA PHE A 36 -0.62 -1.43 2.07
C PHE A 36 -1.84 -1.40 2.99
N HIS A 37 -1.63 -1.31 4.29
CA HIS A 37 -2.70 -1.16 5.27
C HIS A 37 -2.26 -0.28 6.43
N VAL A 38 -3.23 0.32 7.09
CA VAL A 38 -3.04 1.10 8.32
C VAL A 38 -4.17 0.74 9.28
N GLY A 39 -3.80 0.25 10.46
CA GLY A 39 -4.71 -0.06 11.55
C GLY A 39 -5.10 1.18 12.36
N PRO A 40 -6.06 1.06 13.29
CA PRO A 40 -6.49 2.16 14.14
C PRO A 40 -5.36 2.61 15.07
N GLY A 41 -5.09 3.92 15.10
CA GLY A 41 -4.05 4.50 15.97
C GLY A 41 -2.61 4.32 15.47
N GLU A 42 -2.41 3.70 14.30
CA GLU A 42 -1.09 3.56 13.71
C GLU A 42 -0.64 4.85 13.00
N CYS A 43 0.65 5.18 13.17
CA CYS A 43 1.31 6.26 12.43
C CYS A 43 2.39 5.65 11.55
N VAL A 44 2.19 5.72 10.23
CA VAL A 44 3.07 5.09 9.24
C VAL A 44 3.79 6.15 8.41
N GLY A 45 5.13 6.07 8.36
CA GLY A 45 5.96 6.92 7.52
C GLY A 45 6.28 6.25 6.18
N LEU A 46 5.93 6.90 5.06
CA LEU A 46 6.29 6.44 3.72
C LEU A 46 7.59 7.07 3.24
N VAL A 47 8.65 6.26 3.09
CA VAL A 47 10.00 6.70 2.72
C VAL A 47 10.48 6.07 1.41
N GLY A 48 11.44 6.71 0.77
CA GLY A 48 12.01 6.26 -0.51
C GLY A 48 12.47 7.42 -1.39
N HIS A 49 13.21 7.12 -2.46
CA HIS A 49 13.76 8.11 -3.39
C HIS A 49 12.69 8.95 -4.10
N ASN A 50 13.09 10.08 -4.68
CA ASN A 50 12.21 10.88 -5.53
C ASN A 50 11.74 10.04 -6.74
N GLY A 51 10.45 10.13 -7.07
CA GLY A 51 9.86 9.32 -8.14
C GLY A 51 9.45 7.89 -7.76
N ALA A 52 9.70 7.43 -6.53
CA ALA A 52 9.34 6.07 -6.09
C ALA A 52 7.82 5.80 -5.93
N GLY A 53 6.94 6.74 -6.33
CA GLY A 53 5.49 6.56 -6.22
C GLY A 53 4.87 6.94 -4.87
N LYS A 54 5.64 7.54 -3.94
CA LYS A 54 5.14 7.89 -2.59
C LYS A 54 3.90 8.78 -2.58
N SER A 55 3.96 9.93 -3.27
CA SER A 55 2.82 10.84 -3.39
C SER A 55 1.66 10.20 -4.15
N THR A 56 1.96 9.31 -5.11
CA THR A 56 0.93 8.54 -5.82
C THR A 56 0.20 7.59 -4.89
N LEU A 57 0.91 6.88 -4.02
CA LEU A 57 0.31 6.02 -3.00
C LEU A 57 -0.52 6.83 -2.01
N MET A 58 -0.01 7.98 -1.56
CA MET A 58 -0.74 8.87 -0.65
C MET A 58 -2.04 9.42 -1.28
N HIS A 59 -2.02 9.82 -2.56
CA HIS A 59 -3.23 10.25 -3.29
C HIS A 59 -4.24 9.12 -3.56
N MET A 60 -3.86 7.85 -3.38
CA MET A 60 -4.83 6.75 -3.43
C MET A 60 -5.52 6.53 -2.09
N VAL A 61 -4.88 6.96 -1.00
CA VAL A 61 -5.40 6.82 0.36
C VAL A 61 -6.29 8.00 0.75
N ALA A 62 -5.99 9.22 0.27
CA ALA A 62 -6.66 10.47 0.65
C ALA A 62 -7.07 11.32 -0.56
#